data_AF-A0A4P5XYF6-F1
#
_entry.id   AF-A0A4P5XYF6-F1
#
_cell.length_a   1.000
_cell.length_b   1.000
_cell.length_c   1.000
_cell.angle_alpha   90.00
_cell.angle_beta   90.00
_cell.angle_gamma   90.00
#
_symmetry.space_group_name_H-M   'P 1'
#
loop_
_entity.id
_entity.type
_entity.pdbx_description
1 polymer ?
#
loop_
_entity_poly.entity_id
_entity_poly.type
_entity_poly.pdbx_seq_one_letter_code
_entity_poly.pdbx_strand_id
1 'polypeptide(L)'
;MSTTSKSISPEKLADIRASWPNIEAELSEQQERLLRMNEAAAESSLTGQLRQAVHHSGQQVPQIATAAGITPEILCDWLEGLRTLRSDVLDRIAQAIGASTHFSLQPKSAKTRG
;
A
#
# COMPACT_ATOMS: atom_id res chain seq x y z
N MET A 1 -3.30 -29.02 36.21
CA MET A 1 -3.27 -28.64 34.78
C MET A 1 -1.87 -28.11 34.52
N SER A 2 -1.01 -28.89 33.84
CA SER A 2 0.41 -28.58 33.70
C SER A 2 0.62 -27.62 32.53
N THR A 3 1.18 -26.44 32.78
CA THR A 3 1.66 -25.52 31.76
C THR A 3 2.99 -26.05 31.20
N THR A 4 2.97 -26.62 30.00
CA THR A 4 4.19 -27.06 29.30
C THR A 4 4.97 -25.83 28.83
N SER A 5 5.96 -25.41 29.62
CA SER A 5 6.94 -24.41 29.17
C SER A 5 7.72 -24.97 27.99
N LYS A 6 7.45 -24.45 26.79
CA LYS A 6 8.15 -24.83 25.56
C LYS A 6 9.58 -24.26 25.63
N SER A 7 10.53 -25.08 26.09
CA SER A 7 11.95 -24.73 26.11
C SER A 7 12.47 -24.68 24.66
N ILE A 8 13.01 -23.54 24.25
CA ILE A 8 13.66 -23.36 22.95
C ILE A 8 15.06 -23.97 23.07
N SER A 9 15.42 -24.87 22.14
CA SER A 9 16.73 -25.51 22.11
C SER A 9 17.84 -24.48 21.84
N PRO A 10 19.07 -24.72 22.35
CA PRO A 10 20.21 -23.86 22.08
C PRO A 10 20.54 -23.76 20.58
N GLU A 11 20.27 -24.81 19.77
CA GLU A 11 20.44 -24.72 18.32
C GLU A 11 19.46 -23.73 17.70
N LYS A 12 18.18 -23.76 18.09
CA LYS A 12 17.18 -22.80 17.60
C LYS A 12 17.47 -21.37 18.03
N LEU A 13 18.03 -21.17 19.23
CA LEU A 13 18.47 -19.85 19.66
C LEU A 13 19.66 -19.32 18.84
N ALA A 14 20.58 -20.21 18.44
CA ALA A 14 21.68 -19.84 17.55
C ALA A 14 21.17 -19.49 16.15
N ASP A 15 20.22 -20.26 15.61
CA ASP A 15 19.59 -20.01 14.30
C ASP A 15 18.83 -18.67 14.29
N ILE A 16 18.03 -18.40 15.32
CA ILE A 16 17.33 -17.11 15.48
C ILE A 16 18.35 -15.97 15.52
N ARG A 17 19.44 -16.12 16.27
CA ARG A 17 20.48 -15.09 16.35
C ARG A 17 21.17 -14.84 15.02
N ALA A 18 21.46 -15.91 14.28
CA ALA A 18 22.04 -15.81 12.94
C ALA A 18 21.08 -15.15 11.94
N SER A 19 19.77 -15.28 12.14
CA SER A 19 18.76 -14.68 11.26
C SER A 19 18.50 -13.18 11.51
N TRP A 20 18.85 -12.65 12.69
CA TRP A 20 18.57 -11.25 13.04
C TRP A 20 19.05 -10.21 12.02
N PRO A 21 20.29 -10.28 11.48
CA PRO A 21 20.74 -9.30 10.50
C PRO A 21 19.88 -9.29 9.23
N ASN A 22 19.40 -10.46 8.78
CA ASN A 22 18.53 -10.54 7.60
C ASN A 22 17.14 -9.97 7.92
N ILE A 23 16.60 -10.30 9.09
CA ILE A 23 15.32 -9.73 9.55
C ILE A 23 15.41 -8.21 9.65
N GLU A 24 16.51 -7.67 10.19
CA GLU A 24 16.73 -6.22 10.29
C GLU A 24 16.83 -5.55 8.92
N ALA A 25 17.55 -6.17 7.98
CA ALA A 25 17.63 -5.68 6.61
C ALA A 25 16.26 -5.70 5.91
N GLU A 26 15.52 -6.80 5.99
CA GLU A 26 14.18 -6.94 5.44
C GLU A 26 13.22 -5.91 6.05
N LEU A 27 13.23 -5.73 7.37
CA LEU A 27 12.40 -4.75 8.06
C LEU A 27 12.73 -3.31 7.63
N SER A 28 14.01 -3.02 7.39
CA SER A 28 14.42 -1.68 6.94
C SER A 28 13.90 -1.40 5.53
N GLU A 29 14.04 -2.37 4.61
CA GLU A 29 13.48 -2.27 3.25
C GLU A 29 11.95 -2.09 3.28
N GLN A 30 11.24 -2.85 4.12
CA GLN A 30 9.79 -2.69 4.25
C GLN A 30 9.39 -1.32 4.80
N GLN A 31 10.18 -0.73 5.71
CA GLN A 31 9.93 0.63 6.22
C GLN A 31 10.11 1.69 5.14
N GLU A 32 11.18 1.61 4.34
CA GLU A 32 11.41 2.51 3.22
C GLU A 32 10.28 2.43 2.19
N ARG A 33 9.83 1.22 1.90
CA ARG A 33 8.70 0.97 1.01
C ARG A 33 7.40 1.59 1.54
N LEU A 34 7.10 1.40 2.82
CA LEU A 34 5.93 1.99 3.45
C LEU A 34 5.98 3.52 3.43
N LEU A 35 7.16 4.10 3.65
CA LEU A 35 7.36 5.55 3.56
C LEU A 35 7.04 6.07 2.15
N ARG A 36 7.55 5.42 1.10
CA ARG A 36 7.24 5.79 -0.30
C ARG A 36 5.75 5.71 -0.63
N MET A 37 5.06 4.67 -0.14
CA MET A 37 3.61 4.55 -0.32
C MET A 37 2.85 5.68 0.37
N ASN A 38 3.24 6.03 1.61
CA ASN A 38 2.61 7.12 2.36
C ASN A 38 2.84 8.47 1.68
N GLU A 39 4.05 8.74 1.18
CA GLU A 39 4.36 9.96 0.43
C GLU A 39 3.50 10.08 -0.84
N ALA A 40 3.44 9.01 -1.63
CA ALA A 40 2.63 8.98 -2.85
C ALA A 40 1.13 9.13 -2.55
N ALA A 41 0.64 8.57 -1.44
CA ALA A 41 -0.74 8.72 -0.99
C ALA A 41 -1.04 10.12 -0.41
N ALA A 42 -0.04 10.83 0.12
CA ALA A 42 -0.19 12.18 0.65
C ALA A 42 -0.29 13.26 -0.44
N GLU A 43 -0.03 12.91 -1.71
CA GLU A 43 -0.21 13.84 -2.82
C GLU A 43 -1.65 14.40 -2.86
N SER A 44 -1.76 15.72 -2.98
CA SER A 44 -3.05 16.43 -3.13
C SER A 44 -3.60 16.31 -4.56
N SER A 45 -3.63 15.09 -5.08
CA SER A 45 -4.07 14.74 -6.43
C SER A 45 -5.21 13.71 -6.39
N LEU A 46 -5.90 13.52 -7.52
CA LEU A 46 -6.89 12.44 -7.66
C LEU A 46 -6.22 11.07 -7.46
N THR A 47 -5.01 10.91 -7.99
CA THR A 47 -4.20 9.70 -7.85
C THR A 47 -3.85 9.45 -6.38
N GLY A 48 -3.44 10.48 -5.63
CA GLY A 48 -3.19 10.38 -4.19
C GLY A 48 -4.43 9.96 -3.40
N GLN A 49 -5.60 10.55 -3.70
CA GLN A 49 -6.87 10.13 -3.11
C GLN A 49 -7.23 8.67 -3.43
N LEU A 50 -6.98 8.21 -4.66
CA LEU A 50 -7.23 6.82 -5.03
C LEU A 50 -6.27 5.87 -4.30
N ARG A 51 -5.01 6.24 -4.11
CA ARG A 51 -4.06 5.46 -3.28
C ARG A 51 -4.55 5.34 -1.85
N GLN A 52 -4.99 6.45 -1.26
CA GLN A 52 -5.58 6.45 0.08
C GLN A 52 -6.79 5.51 0.13
N ALA A 53 -7.69 5.58 -0.84
CA ALA A 53 -8.85 4.70 -0.90
C ALA A 53 -8.44 3.21 -0.97
N VAL A 54 -7.39 2.87 -1.74
CA VAL A 54 -6.84 1.51 -1.77
C VAL A 54 -6.33 1.09 -0.38
N HIS A 55 -5.57 1.93 0.31
CA HIS A 55 -5.07 1.63 1.66
C HIS A 55 -6.20 1.42 2.69
N HIS A 56 -7.28 2.19 2.60
CA HIS A 56 -8.41 2.12 3.54
C HIS A 56 -9.47 1.08 3.15
N SER A 57 -9.39 0.48 1.96
CA SER A 57 -10.38 -0.48 1.46
C SER A 57 -10.45 -1.78 2.28
N GLY A 58 -9.38 -2.12 3.02
CA GLY A 58 -9.24 -3.39 3.72
C GLY A 58 -9.08 -4.61 2.79
N GLN A 59 -9.07 -4.42 1.48
CA GLN A 59 -8.86 -5.47 0.50
C GLN A 59 -7.37 -5.78 0.32
N GLN A 60 -7.06 -7.02 -0.05
CA GLN A 60 -5.68 -7.44 -0.30
C GLN A 60 -5.23 -6.96 -1.69
N VAL A 61 -3.97 -6.49 -1.79
CA VAL A 61 -3.37 -6.03 -3.06
C VAL A 61 -3.56 -7.02 -4.22
N PRO A 62 -3.36 -8.35 -4.05
CA PRO A 62 -3.59 -9.30 -5.14
C PRO A 62 -5.04 -9.36 -5.63
N GLN A 63 -6.02 -9.13 -4.75
CA GLN A 63 -7.44 -9.14 -5.10
C GLN A 63 -7.79 -7.91 -5.95
N ILE A 64 -7.32 -6.73 -5.53
CA ILE A 64 -7.52 -5.48 -6.27
C ILE A 64 -6.83 -5.54 -7.63
N ALA A 65 -5.58 -6.01 -7.68
CA ALA A 65 -4.83 -6.15 -8.92
C ALA A 65 -5.53 -7.08 -9.93
N THR A 66 -5.99 -8.24 -9.44
CA THR A 66 -6.76 -9.21 -10.25
C THR A 66 -8.02 -8.57 -10.80
N ALA A 67 -8.82 -7.89 -9.97
CA ALA A 67 -10.03 -7.20 -10.40
C ALA A 67 -9.75 -6.06 -11.40
N ALA A 68 -8.61 -5.39 -11.28
CA ALA A 68 -8.17 -4.35 -12.20
C ALA A 68 -7.49 -4.88 -13.48
N GLY A 69 -7.27 -6.20 -13.58
CA GLY A 69 -6.60 -6.83 -14.74
C GLY A 69 -5.12 -6.49 -14.85
N ILE A 70 -4.43 -6.28 -13.73
CA ILE A 70 -2.99 -6.03 -13.64
C ILE A 70 -2.34 -7.00 -12.65
N THR A 71 -1.02 -7.10 -12.65
CA THR A 71 -0.32 -7.93 -11.66
C THR A 71 -0.18 -7.19 -10.32
N PRO A 72 -0.02 -7.91 -9.20
CA PRO A 72 0.19 -7.30 -7.89
C PRO A 72 1.43 -6.39 -7.86
N GLU A 73 2.49 -6.73 -8.58
CA GLU A 73 3.72 -5.95 -8.68
C GLU A 73 3.45 -4.60 -9.34
N ILE A 74 2.68 -4.58 -10.44
CA ILE A 74 2.28 -3.33 -11.11
C ILE A 74 1.47 -2.45 -10.16
N LEU A 75 0.57 -3.03 -9.37
CA LEU A 75 -0.22 -2.28 -8.39
C LEU A 75 0.68 -1.73 -7.27
N CYS A 76 1.64 -2.52 -6.79
CA CYS A 76 2.62 -2.11 -5.78
C CYS A 76 3.49 -0.95 -6.26
N ASP A 77 4.13 -1.09 -7.43
CA ASP A 77 4.94 -0.04 -8.04
C ASP A 77 4.14 1.26 -8.17
N TRP A 78 2.87 1.14 -8.57
CA TRP A 78 2.00 2.29 -8.66
C TRP A 78 1.83 2.86 -7.27
N LEU A 79 1.35 2.11 -6.26
CA LEU A 79 1.11 2.57 -4.88
C LEU A 79 2.33 3.26 -4.26
N GLU A 80 3.54 2.79 -4.58
CA GLU A 80 4.81 3.36 -4.14
C GLU A 80 5.23 4.64 -4.88
N GLY A 81 4.44 5.09 -5.86
CA GLY A 81 4.76 6.25 -6.69
C GLY A 81 5.83 6.00 -7.75
N LEU A 82 6.29 4.76 -7.93
CA LEU A 82 7.36 4.41 -8.88
C LEU A 82 6.89 4.42 -10.34
N ARG A 83 5.57 4.30 -10.57
CA ARG A 83 5.01 4.32 -11.92
C ARG A 83 3.65 4.99 -11.99
N THR A 84 3.31 5.43 -13.19
CA THR A 84 1.97 5.87 -13.57
C THR A 84 1.17 4.70 -14.16
N LEU A 85 -0.15 4.77 -14.05
CA LEU A 85 -1.09 3.84 -14.69
C LEU A 85 -1.98 4.63 -15.65
N ARG A 86 -2.48 3.93 -16.67
CA ARG A 86 -3.49 4.50 -17.58
C ARG A 86 -4.81 4.74 -16.85
N SER A 87 -5.57 5.73 -17.31
CA SER A 87 -6.87 6.13 -16.76
C SER A 87 -7.85 4.97 -16.63
N ASP A 88 -7.96 4.11 -17.65
CA ASP A 88 -8.86 2.96 -17.62
C ASP A 88 -8.49 1.92 -16.56
N VAL A 89 -7.21 1.80 -16.21
CA VAL A 89 -6.75 0.94 -15.12
C VAL A 89 -7.13 1.56 -13.78
N LEU A 90 -6.98 2.88 -13.64
CA LEU A 90 -7.38 3.62 -12.43
C LEU A 90 -8.89 3.48 -12.17
N ASP A 91 -9.71 3.54 -13.22
CA ASP A 91 -11.16 3.35 -13.12
C ASP A 91 -11.51 1.94 -12.62
N ARG A 92 -10.84 0.90 -13.14
CA ARG A 92 -11.06 -0.47 -12.67
C ARG A 92 -10.57 -0.69 -11.23
N ILE A 93 -9.47 -0.04 -10.83
CA ILE A 93 -9.01 -0.04 -9.42
C ILE A 93 -10.09 0.60 -8.53
N ALA A 94 -10.63 1.75 -8.93
CA ALA A 94 -11.68 2.42 -8.16
C ALA A 94 -12.95 1.55 -8.03
N GLN A 95 -13.36 0.89 -9.12
CA GLN A 95 -14.47 -0.06 -9.10
C GLN A 95 -14.19 -1.27 -8.19
N ALA A 96 -12.98 -1.82 -8.23
CA ALA A 96 -12.59 -2.98 -7.41
C ALA A 96 -12.67 -2.71 -5.91
N ILE A 97 -12.30 -1.50 -5.48
CA ILE A 97 -12.37 -1.06 -4.08
C ILE A 97 -13.72 -0.48 -3.68
N GLY A 98 -14.71 -0.48 -4.57
CA GLY A 98 -16.04 0.10 -4.34
C GLY A 98 -16.03 1.62 -4.17
N ALA A 99 -14.95 2.29 -4.57
CA ALA A 99 -14.87 3.74 -4.56
C ALA A 99 -15.61 4.29 -5.79
N SER A 100 -16.64 5.09 -5.55
CA SER A 100 -17.25 5.87 -6.63
C SER A 100 -16.30 7.01 -6.98
N THR A 101 -15.75 7.02 -8.20
CA THR A 101 -15.06 8.18 -8.78
C THR A 101 -16.09 9.24 -9.13
N HIS A 102 -16.68 9.89 -8.11
CA HIS A 102 -17.58 11.00 -8.34
C HIS A 102 -16.72 12.22 -8.70
N PHE A 103 -16.63 12.53 -9.99
CA PHE A 103 -16.01 13.76 -10.47
C PHE A 103 -16.86 14.95 -10.01
N SER A 104 -16.51 15.55 -8.88
CA SER A 104 -16.97 16.90 -8.55
C SER A 104 -15.93 17.87 -9.09
N LEU A 105 -16.23 18.49 -10.22
CA LEU A 105 -15.53 19.70 -10.65
C LEU A 105 -15.86 20.78 -9.62
N GLN A 106 -15.09 20.88 -8.54
CA GLN A 106 -15.19 22.03 -7.65
C GLN A 106 -14.80 23.27 -8.47
N PRO A 107 -15.72 24.22 -8.69
CA PRO A 107 -15.35 25.46 -9.36
C PRO A 107 -14.28 26.15 -8.52
N LYS A 108 -13.15 26.48 -9.14
CA LYS A 108 -12.08 27.28 -8.55
C LYS A 108 -12.71 28.49 -7.85
N SER A 109 -12.48 28.63 -6.55
CA SER A 109 -12.97 29.76 -5.76
C SER A 109 -12.60 31.06 -6.47
N ALA A 110 -13.61 31.76 -6.99
CA ALA A 110 -13.40 33.05 -7.63
C ALA A 110 -12.78 33.99 -6.58
N LYS A 111 -11.57 34.46 -6.88
CA LYS A 111 -10.82 35.37 -6.04
C LYS A 111 -11.61 36.68 -5.96
N THR A 112 -12.35 36.90 -4.88
CA THR A 112 -12.99 38.19 -4.58
C THR A 112 -11.88 39.20 -4.32
N ARG A 113 -11.62 40.08 -5.31
CA ARG A 113 -10.86 41.32 -5.09
C ARG A 113 -11.77 42.26 -4.31
N GLY A 114 -11.44 42.49 -3.04
CA GLY A 114 -11.83 43.68 -2.29
C GLY A 114 -10.69 44.71 -2.34
#